data_AF-A0A1I2BHD5-F1
#
_entry.id   AF-A0A1I2BHD5-F1
#
_cell.length_a   1.000
_cell.length_b   1.000
_cell.length_c   1.000
_cell.angle_alpha   90.00
_cell.angle_beta   90.00
_cell.angle_gamma   90.00
#
_symmetry.space_group_name_H-M   'P 1'
#
loop_
_entity.id
_entity.type
_entity.pdbx_description
1 polymer ?
#
loop_
_entity_poly.entity_id
_entity_poly.type
_entity_poly.pdbx_seq_one_letter_code
_entity_poly.pdbx_strand_id
1 'polypeptide(L)'
;MNAWLLGAALATLGCAAIHAFVGGPEVARPIAASGLARVPRFTALYAWHMVTVVLVAMAVAFGAAARSEAHRSAATLAAALAVAFALLNLTLAIHLRARVRELPQWILFSLIAGLAVRGLSR
;
A
#
# COMPACT_ATOMS: atom_id res chain seq x y z
N MET A 1 -16.53 -7.27 16.62
CA MET A 1 -15.87 -7.04 15.32
C MET A 1 -15.52 -5.56 15.21
N ASN A 2 -14.26 -5.22 14.94
CA ASN A 2 -13.79 -3.84 14.87
C ASN A 2 -14.04 -3.29 13.45
N ALA A 3 -15.06 -2.44 13.30
CA ALA A 3 -15.47 -1.89 12.01
C ALA A 3 -14.39 -1.03 11.34
N TRP A 4 -13.52 -0.37 12.12
CA TRP A 4 -12.41 0.44 11.59
C TRP A 4 -11.33 -0.42 10.95
N LEU A 5 -10.96 -1.53 11.62
CA LEU A 5 -10.00 -2.50 11.05
C LEU A 5 -10.59 -3.23 9.85
N LEU A 6 -11.89 -3.52 9.85
CA LEU A 6 -12.57 -4.04 8.66
C LEU A 6 -12.52 -3.04 7.50
N GLY A 7 -12.78 -1.76 7.77
CA GLY A 7 -12.62 -0.68 6.79
C GLY A 7 -11.20 -0.58 6.24
N ALA A 8 -10.19 -0.65 7.12
CA ALA A 8 -8.79 -0.68 6.71
C ALA A 8 -8.47 -1.88 5.82
N ALA A 9 -9.00 -3.06 6.14
CA ALA A 9 -8.83 -4.28 5.34
C ALA A 9 -9.42 -4.10 3.92
N LEU A 10 -10.66 -3.60 3.83
CA LEU A 10 -11.34 -3.38 2.55
C LEU A 10 -10.65 -2.29 1.72
N ALA A 11 -10.24 -1.18 2.35
CA ALA A 11 -9.49 -0.13 1.68
C ALA A 11 -8.13 -0.63 1.15
N THR A 12 -7.42 -1.44 1.93
CA THR A 12 -6.15 -2.05 1.52
C THR A 12 -6.35 -3.05 0.37
N LEU A 13 -7.41 -3.85 0.40
CA LEU A 13 -7.74 -4.76 -0.70
C LEU A 13 -8.11 -4.00 -1.97
N GLY A 14 -8.88 -2.92 -1.85
CA GLY A 14 -9.16 -2.00 -2.97
C GLY A 14 -7.88 -1.39 -3.54
N CYS A 15 -6.95 -0.96 -2.68
CA CYS A 15 -5.64 -0.47 -3.10
C CYS A 15 -4.83 -1.56 -3.84
N ALA A 16 -4.84 -2.81 -3.36
CA ALA A 16 -4.18 -3.93 -4.04
C ALA A 16 -4.77 -4.18 -5.45
N ALA A 17 -6.10 -4.10 -5.59
CA ALA A 17 -6.77 -4.26 -6.87
C ALA A 17 -6.44 -3.10 -7.83
N ILE A 18 -6.49 -1.85 -7.36
CA ILE A 18 -6.09 -0.67 -8.15
C ILE A 18 -4.64 -0.83 -8.60
N HIS A 19 -3.74 -1.16 -7.68
CA HIS A 19 -2.32 -1.35 -7.99
C HIS A 19 -2.13 -2.43 -9.05
N ALA A 20 -2.69 -3.63 -8.87
CA ALA A 20 -2.49 -4.75 -9.80
C ALA A 20 -3.12 -4.52 -11.18
N PHE A 21 -4.35 -3.98 -11.25
CA PHE A 21 -5.14 -3.96 -12.48
C PHE A 21 -5.20 -2.59 -13.16
N VAL A 22 -5.30 -1.50 -12.39
CA VAL A 22 -5.39 -0.13 -12.93
C VAL A 22 -4.00 0.46 -13.12
N GLY A 23 -3.11 0.28 -12.14
CA GLY A 23 -1.73 0.73 -12.24
C GLY A 23 -0.90 -0.08 -13.26
N GLY A 24 -1.33 -1.30 -13.59
CA GLY A 24 -0.63 -2.17 -14.54
C GLY A 24 -0.40 -1.50 -15.91
N PRO A 25 -1.48 -1.05 -16.59
CA PRO A 25 -1.38 -0.28 -17.83
C PRO A 25 -0.60 1.03 -17.74
N GLU A 26 -0.71 1.76 -16.62
CA GLU A 26 -0.14 3.10 -16.48
C GLU A 26 1.33 3.10 -16.01
N VAL A 27 1.79 2.05 -15.33
CA VAL A 27 3.12 2.00 -14.70
C VAL A 27 3.87 0.73 -15.08
N ALA A 28 3.32 -0.46 -14.81
CA ALA A 28 4.05 -1.71 -15.02
C ALA A 28 4.35 -1.99 -16.50
N ARG A 29 3.38 -1.79 -17.39
CA ARG A 29 3.57 -1.97 -18.83
C ARG A 29 4.58 -0.97 -19.40
N PRO A 30 4.53 0.34 -19.08
CA PRO A 30 5.60 1.27 -19.45
C PRO A 30 6.98 0.89 -18.93
N ILE A 31 7.10 0.40 -17.68
CA ILE A 31 8.38 -0.11 -17.15
C ILE A 31 8.87 -1.29 -18.00
N ALA A 32 8.00 -2.25 -18.31
CA ALA A 32 8.36 -3.41 -19.13
C ALA A 32 8.78 -3.04 -20.55
N ALA A 33 8.17 -2.01 -21.13
CA ALA A 33 8.48 -1.49 -22.46
C ALA A 33 9.64 -0.48 -22.47
N SER A 34 10.16 -0.09 -21.31
CA SER A 34 11.20 0.94 -21.21
C SER A 34 12.56 0.48 -21.77
N GLY A 35 13.35 1.46 -22.22
CA GLY A 35 14.73 1.28 -22.66
C GLY A 35 15.74 1.02 -21.51
N LEU A 36 15.28 0.76 -20.29
CA LEU A 36 16.14 0.41 -19.17
C LEU A 36 16.95 -0.86 -19.45
N ALA A 37 18.16 -0.93 -18.89
CA ALA A 37 18.94 -2.16 -18.91
C ALA A 37 18.17 -3.33 -18.28
N ARG A 38 18.48 -4.56 -18.70
CA ARG A 38 17.73 -5.78 -18.34
C ARG A 38 17.50 -5.92 -16.83
N VAL A 39 18.57 -5.75 -16.03
CA VAL A 39 18.52 -5.92 -14.57
C VAL A 39 17.60 -4.89 -13.91
N PRO A 40 17.82 -3.56 -14.01
CA PRO A 40 16.96 -2.58 -13.35
C PRO A 40 15.49 -2.66 -13.81
N ARG A 41 15.24 -2.99 -15.08
CA ARG A 41 13.88 -3.20 -15.59
C ARG A 41 13.17 -4.36 -14.90
N PHE A 42 13.82 -5.52 -14.81
CA PHE A 42 13.25 -6.69 -14.15
C PHE A 42 13.14 -6.50 -12.63
N THR A 43 14.10 -5.81 -12.01
CA THR A 43 14.00 -5.44 -10.59
C THR A 43 12.81 -4.52 -10.32
N ALA A 44 12.55 -3.54 -11.18
CA ALA A 44 11.39 -2.66 -11.06
C ALA A 44 10.06 -3.42 -11.21
N LEU A 45 9.98 -4.36 -12.18
CA LEU A 45 8.82 -5.25 -12.32
C LEU A 45 8.66 -6.21 -11.14
N TYR A 46 9.75 -6.69 -10.56
CA TYR A 46 9.70 -7.50 -9.35
C TYR A 46 9.17 -6.70 -8.15
N ALA A 47 9.69 -5.48 -7.95
CA ALA A 47 9.22 -4.55 -6.93
C ALA A 47 7.73 -4.22 -7.07
N TRP A 48 7.25 -4.06 -8.31
CA TRP A 48 5.83 -3.90 -8.59
C TRP A 48 4.97 -5.03 -8.00
N HIS A 49 5.33 -6.29 -8.24
CA HIS A 49 4.56 -7.43 -7.75
C HIS A 49 4.71 -7.65 -6.23
N MET A 50 5.88 -7.36 -5.66
CA MET A 50 6.08 -7.39 -4.21
C MET A 50 5.10 -6.47 -3.47
N VAL A 51 4.81 -5.28 -4.02
CA VAL A 51 3.83 -4.36 -3.43
C VAL A 51 2.43 -4.98 -3.39
N THR A 52 1.98 -5.66 -4.45
CA THR A 52 0.69 -6.38 -4.44
C THR A 52 0.64 -7.42 -3.31
N VAL A 53 1.70 -8.20 -3.16
CA VAL A 53 1.79 -9.24 -2.12
C VAL A 53 1.70 -8.62 -0.72
N VAL A 54 2.44 -7.53 -0.49
CA VAL A 54 2.42 -6.82 0.80
C VAL A 54 1.04 -6.23 1.09
N LEU A 55 0.37 -5.63 0.10
CA LEU A 55 -0.98 -5.09 0.27
C LEU A 55 -1.99 -6.19 0.64
N VAL A 56 -1.93 -7.35 -0.03
CA VAL A 56 -2.78 -8.50 0.32
C VAL A 56 -2.50 -8.98 1.75
N ALA A 57 -1.23 -9.11 2.14
CA ALA A 57 -0.86 -9.50 3.49
C ALA A 57 -1.35 -8.50 4.55
N MET A 58 -1.24 -7.20 4.28
CA MET A 58 -1.79 -6.15 5.14
C MET A 58 -3.32 -6.25 5.25
N ALA A 59 -4.03 -6.46 4.14
CA ALA A 59 -5.48 -6.64 4.15
C ALA A 59 -5.91 -7.85 4.99
N VAL A 60 -5.18 -8.97 4.90
CA VAL A 60 -5.39 -10.15 5.75
C VAL A 60 -5.15 -9.82 7.21
N ALA A 61 -4.05 -9.13 7.55
CA ALA A 61 -3.73 -8.76 8.93
C ALA A 61 -4.82 -7.89 9.56
N PHE A 62 -5.30 -6.86 8.84
CA PHE A 62 -6.40 -6.01 9.29
C PHE A 62 -7.72 -6.81 9.41
N GLY A 63 -8.04 -7.65 8.43
CA GLY A 63 -9.26 -8.46 8.42
C GLY A 63 -9.30 -9.52 9.53
N ALA A 64 -8.15 -10.08 9.89
CA ALA A 64 -8.00 -11.00 11.02
C ALA A 64 -8.17 -10.26 12.35
N ALA A 65 -7.49 -9.12 12.52
CA ALA A 65 -7.59 -8.30 13.72
C ALA A 65 -8.97 -7.65 13.90
N ALA A 66 -9.72 -7.44 12.82
CA ALA A 66 -11.11 -7.00 12.89
C ALA A 66 -12.01 -8.02 13.60
N ARG A 67 -11.69 -9.32 13.53
CA ARG A 67 -12.47 -10.40 14.14
C ARG A 67 -11.98 -10.82 15.51
N SER A 68 -10.68 -10.74 15.77
CA SER A 68 -10.07 -11.19 17.02
C SER A 68 -8.86 -10.33 17.39
N GLU A 69 -8.78 -9.91 18.65
CA GLU A 69 -7.65 -9.15 19.18
C GLU A 69 -6.34 -9.94 19.20
N ALA A 70 -6.38 -11.27 19.09
CA ALA A 70 -5.19 -12.11 19.01
C ALA A 70 -4.26 -11.71 17.85
N HIS A 71 -4.79 -11.05 16.81
CA HIS A 71 -4.04 -10.61 15.64
C HIS A 71 -3.65 -9.12 15.68
N ARG A 72 -3.81 -8.45 16.83
CA ARG A 72 -3.54 -7.01 16.98
C ARG A 72 -2.11 -6.65 16.62
N SER A 73 -1.12 -7.47 16.97
CA SER A 73 0.30 -7.22 16.63
C SER A 73 0.55 -7.17 15.11
N ALA A 74 -0.05 -8.09 14.35
CA ALA A 74 0.05 -8.11 12.90
C ALA A 74 -0.62 -6.87 12.27
N ALA A 75 -1.79 -6.47 12.78
CA ALA A 75 -2.45 -5.23 12.35
C ALA A 75 -1.66 -3.98 12.72
N THR A 76 -0.98 -3.95 13.87
CA THR A 76 -0.09 -2.84 14.24
C THR A 76 1.08 -2.72 13.26
N LEU A 77 1.72 -3.83 12.89
CA LEU A 77 2.77 -3.81 11.87
C LEU A 77 2.24 -3.33 10.52
N ALA A 78 1.08 -3.83 10.08
CA ALA A 78 0.45 -3.37 8.85
C ALA A 78 0.09 -1.87 8.89
N ALA A 79 -0.37 -1.36 10.03
CA ALA A 79 -0.63 0.07 10.22
C ALA A 79 0.65 0.90 10.12
N ALA A 80 1.73 0.44 10.75
CA ALA A 80 3.03 1.09 10.68
C ALA A 80 3.56 1.13 9.22
N LEU A 81 3.40 0.04 8.46
CA LEU A 81 3.74 0.01 7.04
C LEU A 81 2.89 1.00 6.23
N ALA A 82 1.58 1.09 6.47
CA ALA A 82 0.72 2.05 5.79
C ALA A 82 1.18 3.51 6.04
N VAL A 83 1.51 3.85 7.29
CA VAL A 83 2.08 5.16 7.65
C VAL A 83 3.42 5.36 6.94
N ALA A 84 4.32 4.38 7.01
CA ALA A 84 5.64 4.47 6.39
C ALA A 84 5.54 4.66 4.86
N PHE A 85 4.64 3.97 4.17
CA PHE A 85 4.43 4.14 2.74
C PHE A 85 3.84 5.49 2.38
N ALA A 86 2.89 6.01 3.17
CA ALA A 86 2.37 7.37 2.98
C ALA A 86 3.49 8.41 3.10
N LEU A 87 4.30 8.32 4.17
CA LEU A 87 5.42 9.23 4.42
C LEU A 87 6.52 9.09 3.37
N LEU A 88 6.88 7.86 2.99
CA LEU A 88 7.87 7.60 1.93
C LEU A 88 7.43 8.23 0.61
N ASN A 89 6.16 8.08 0.25
CA ASN A 89 5.64 8.62 -1.01
C ASN A 89 5.68 10.15 -1.04
N LEU A 90 5.27 10.81 0.04
CA LEU A 90 5.39 12.27 0.19
C LEU A 90 6.85 12.73 0.18
N THR A 91 7.71 11.99 0.88
CA THR A 91 9.16 12.26 0.94
C THR A 91 9.78 12.17 -0.45
N LEU A 92 9.46 11.12 -1.22
CA LEU A 92 9.93 10.96 -2.60
C LEU A 92 9.42 12.09 -3.51
N ALA A 93 8.17 12.52 -3.37
CA ALA A 93 7.65 13.65 -4.14
C ALA A 93 8.49 14.91 -3.91
N ILE A 94 8.83 15.21 -2.66
CA ILE A 94 9.69 16.35 -2.30
C ILE A 94 11.11 16.18 -2.87
N HIS A 95 11.74 15.03 -2.65
CA HIS A 95 13.14 14.80 -3.07
C HIS A 95 13.30 14.77 -4.58
N LEU A 96 12.33 14.21 -5.31
CA LEU A 96 12.31 14.17 -6.76
C LEU A 96 11.79 15.48 -7.38
N ARG A 97 11.44 16.48 -6.56
CA ARG A 97 10.81 17.74 -6.97
C ARG A 97 9.55 17.52 -7.84
N ALA A 98 8.88 16.40 -7.63
CA ALA A 98 7.64 16.05 -8.29
C ALA A 98 6.48 16.76 -7.59
N ARG A 99 5.41 17.02 -8.33
CA ARG A 99 4.16 17.48 -7.73
C ARG A 99 3.57 16.32 -6.94
N VAL A 100 3.01 16.58 -5.76
CA VAL A 100 2.38 15.54 -4.90
C VAL A 100 1.22 14.79 -5.58
N ARG A 101 0.71 15.30 -6.71
CA ARG A 101 -0.29 14.65 -7.55
C ARG A 101 0.29 13.66 -8.57
N GLU A 102 1.57 13.79 -8.91
CA GLU A 102 2.30 12.86 -9.80
C GLU A 102 2.64 11.55 -9.07
N LEU A 103 2.70 11.61 -7.73
CA LEU A 103 2.80 10.47 -6.85
C LEU A 103 1.59 10.47 -5.89
N PRO A 104 0.39 10.06 -6.35
CA PRO A 104 -0.84 10.18 -5.55
C PRO A 104 -1.02 9.05 -4.52
N GLN A 105 -0.06 8.12 -4.40
CA GLN A 105 -0.21 6.92 -3.58
C GLN A 105 -0.41 7.24 -2.10
N TRP A 106 0.13 8.36 -1.62
CA TRP A 106 -0.04 8.84 -0.24
C TRP A 106 -1.51 9.02 0.17
N ILE A 107 -2.44 9.26 -0.76
CA ILE A 107 -3.86 9.46 -0.45
C ILE A 107 -4.47 8.17 0.11
N LEU A 108 -4.30 7.06 -0.61
CA LEU A 108 -4.84 5.76 -0.19
C LEU A 108 -4.13 5.24 1.05
N PHE A 109 -2.79 5.38 1.13
CA PHE A 109 -2.06 4.96 2.31
C PHE A 109 -2.41 5.79 3.56
N SER A 110 -2.65 7.10 3.41
CA SER A 110 -3.13 7.95 4.52
C SER A 110 -4.52 7.52 5.00
N LEU A 111 -5.44 7.20 4.08
CA LEU A 111 -6.77 6.68 4.43
C LEU A 111 -6.66 5.35 5.20
N ILE A 112 -5.88 4.40 4.68
CA ILE A 112 -5.66 3.09 5.31
C ILE A 112 -5.03 3.27 6.70
N ALA A 113 -4.01 4.11 6.82
CA ALA A 113 -3.34 4.42 8.08
C ALA A 113 -4.32 5.02 9.10
N GLY A 114 -5.14 6.00 8.69
CA GLY A 114 -6.13 6.63 9.55
C GLY A 114 -7.16 5.63 10.09
N LEU A 115 -7.70 4.77 9.22
CA LEU A 115 -8.62 3.70 9.61
C LEU A 115 -7.96 2.70 10.57
N ALA A 116 -6.75 2.25 10.27
CA ALA A 116 -6.03 1.27 11.05
C ALA A 116 -5.67 1.81 12.45
N VAL A 117 -5.11 3.02 12.54
CA VAL A 117 -4.78 3.67 13.81
C VAL A 117 -6.04 3.93 14.65
N ARG A 118 -7.14 4.36 14.03
CA ARG A 118 -8.41 4.52 14.73
C ARG A 118 -8.97 3.21 15.26
N GLY A 119 -8.78 2.11 14.51
CA GLY A 119 -9.17 0.78 14.92
C GLY A 119 -8.33 0.22 16.06
N LEU A 120 -7.01 0.43 16.05
CA LEU A 120 -6.08 -0.07 17.07
C LEU A 120 -6.13 0.69 18.41
N SER A 121 -6.73 1.88 18.41
CA SER A 121 -6.93 2.74 19.58
C SER A 121 -8.27 2.51 20.29
N ARG A 122 -9.08 1.56 19.81
CA ARG A 122 -10.28 1.06 20.51
C ARG A 122 -10.02 -0.35 20.98
#